data_AF-A0A7T3RFT2-F1
#
_entry.id   AF-A0A7T3RFT2-F1
#
_cell.length_a   1.000
_cell.length_b   1.000
_cell.length_c   1.000
_cell.angle_alpha   90.00
_cell.angle_beta   90.00
_cell.angle_gamma   90.00
#
_symmetry.space_group_name_H-M   'P 1'
#
loop_
_entity.id
_entity.type
_entity.pdbx_description
1 polymer ?
#
loop_
_entity_poly.entity_id
_entity_poly.type
_entity_poly.pdbx_seq_one_letter_code
_entity_poly.pdbx_strand_id
1 'polypeptide(L)'
;MREKLCEDLIVFSFDSNGLKKINNTYGHSAVDKLLRLAGICIDYSFGKYGKVYRYGGDEFIALIYVDSRKINLILDNFKKNCGRKQGI
;
A
#
# COMPACT_ATOMS: atom_id res chain seq x y z
N MET A 1 7.18 8.13 -34.18
CA MET A 1 7.32 6.74 -33.67
C MET A 1 7.11 6.81 -32.16
N ARG A 2 5.96 6.36 -31.62
CA ARG A 2 5.80 6.29 -30.16
C ARG A 2 6.51 5.02 -29.71
N GLU A 3 7.55 5.15 -28.91
CA GLU A 3 8.13 3.99 -28.23
C GLU A 3 7.02 3.28 -27.45
N LYS A 4 6.88 1.97 -27.66
CA LYS A 4 6.12 1.13 -26.73
C LYS A 4 6.83 1.27 -25.38
N LEU A 5 6.24 2.04 -24.46
CA LEU A 5 6.61 1.99 -23.05
C LEU A 5 6.38 0.54 -22.61
N CYS A 6 7.45 -0.23 -22.49
CA CYS A 6 7.38 -1.54 -21.86
C CYS A 6 7.09 -1.26 -20.39
N GLU A 7 5.89 -1.59 -19.94
CA GLU A 7 5.56 -1.51 -18.52
C GLU A 7 6.25 -2.67 -17.83
N ASP A 8 7.06 -2.36 -16.82
CA ASP A 8 7.73 -3.37 -16.01
C ASP A 8 6.71 -3.94 -15.03
N LEU A 9 6.72 -5.27 -14.86
CA LEU A 9 6.02 -5.91 -13.75
C LEU A 9 6.83 -5.67 -12.47
N ILE A 10 6.26 -4.91 -11.54
CA ILE A 10 6.89 -4.58 -10.27
C ILE A 10 6.03 -5.13 -9.13
N VAL A 11 6.70 -5.74 -8.16
CA VAL A 11 6.09 -6.31 -6.96
C VAL A 11 6.49 -5.47 -5.75
N PHE A 12 5.50 -4.93 -5.04
CA PHE A 12 5.70 -4.29 -3.74
C PHE A 12 5.21 -5.22 -2.64
N SER A 13 6.04 -5.45 -1.63
CA SER A 13 5.65 -6.12 -0.38
C SER A 13 5.56 -5.08 0.73
N PHE A 14 4.47 -5.14 1.50
CA PHE A 14 4.20 -4.27 2.62
C PHE A 14 4.06 -5.11 3.88
N ASP A 15 4.84 -4.76 4.89
CA ASP A 15 4.74 -5.30 6.25
C ASP A 15 4.34 -4.17 7.19
N SER A 16 3.17 -4.30 7.81
CA SER A 16 2.65 -3.30 8.75
C SER A 16 3.24 -3.52 10.15
N ASN A 17 4.57 -3.40 10.27
CA ASN A 17 5.30 -3.58 11.51
C ASN A 17 4.66 -2.80 12.68
N GLY A 18 4.16 -3.53 13.69
CA GLY A 18 3.73 -2.96 14.97
C GLY A 18 2.25 -3.11 15.34
N LEU A 19 1.41 -3.75 14.51
CA LEU A 19 0.00 -3.96 14.84
C LEU A 19 -0.22 -4.82 16.11
N LYS A 20 0.73 -5.71 16.46
CA LYS A 20 0.72 -6.43 17.75
C LYS A 20 0.70 -5.51 18.96
N LYS A 21 1.42 -4.37 18.93
CA LYS A 21 1.45 -3.42 20.05
C LYS A 21 0.12 -2.69 20.22
N ILE A 22 -0.59 -2.44 19.12
CA ILE A 22 -1.89 -1.77 19.13
C ILE A 22 -2.99 -2.73 19.58
N ASN A 23 -2.92 -4.00 19.13
CA ASN A 23 -3.85 -5.05 19.53
C ASN A 23 -3.94 -5.20 21.06
N ASN A 24 -2.79 -5.16 21.73
CA ASN A 24 -2.71 -5.35 23.17
C ASN A 24 -3.22 -4.15 23.98
N THR A 25 -3.29 -2.95 23.37
CA THR A 25 -3.64 -1.69 24.07
C THR A 25 -5.06 -1.21 23.77
N TYR A 26 -5.56 -1.45 22.56
CA TYR A 26 -6.84 -0.88 22.09
C TYR A 26 -7.89 -1.94 21.67
N GLY A 27 -7.56 -3.22 21.79
CA GLY A 27 -8.45 -4.34 21.45
C GLY A 27 -8.56 -4.61 19.94
N HIS A 28 -9.16 -5.76 19.61
CA HIS A 28 -9.22 -6.29 18.23
C HIS A 28 -9.89 -5.34 17.23
N SER A 29 -10.95 -4.64 17.63
CA SER A 29 -11.69 -3.73 16.75
C SER A 29 -10.86 -2.53 16.27
N ALA A 30 -9.83 -2.13 17.01
CA ALA A 30 -8.90 -1.07 16.59
C ALA A 30 -7.92 -1.55 15.52
N VAL A 31 -7.49 -2.81 15.62
CA VAL A 31 -6.59 -3.45 14.64
C VAL A 31 -7.28 -3.68 13.31
N ASP A 32 -8.54 -4.12 13.32
CA ASP A 32 -9.32 -4.30 12.08
C ASP A 32 -9.49 -2.98 11.32
N LYS A 33 -9.74 -1.89 12.04
CA LYS A 33 -9.82 -0.55 11.45
C LYS A 33 -8.48 -0.13 10.83
N LEU A 34 -7.37 -0.35 11.52
CA LEU A 34 -6.04 -0.02 11.01
C LEU A 34 -5.67 -0.84 9.77
N LEU A 35 -5.94 -2.15 9.79
CA LEU A 35 -5.72 -3.02 8.64
C LEU A 35 -6.56 -2.59 7.44
N ARG A 36 -7.81 -2.20 7.67
CA ARG A 36 -8.69 -1.67 6.63
C ARG A 36 -8.16 -0.36 6.06
N LEU A 37 -7.71 0.56 6.92
CA LEU A 37 -7.12 1.84 6.49
C LEU A 37 -5.81 1.64 5.74
N ALA A 38 -4.97 0.69 6.17
CA ALA A 38 -3.75 0.32 5.47
C ALA A 38 -4.06 -0.21 4.06
N GLY A 39 -4.99 -1.15 3.94
CA GLY A 39 -5.45 -1.67 2.65
C GLY A 39 -5.99 -0.56 1.73
N ILE A 40 -6.79 0.36 2.27
CA ILE A 40 -7.29 1.52 1.52
C ILE A 40 -6.15 2.45 1.09
N CYS A 41 -5.16 2.75 1.95
CA CYS A 41 -4.03 3.61 1.59
C CYS A 41 -3.19 2.98 0.46
N ILE A 42 -2.93 1.68 0.56
CA ILE A 42 -2.17 0.92 -0.45
C ILE A 42 -2.96 0.88 -1.76
N ASP A 43 -4.24 0.51 -1.74
CA ASP A 43 -5.07 0.46 -2.94
C ASP A 43 -5.21 1.84 -3.61
N TYR A 44 -5.42 2.90 -2.84
CA TYR A 44 -5.49 4.26 -3.36
C TYR A 44 -4.18 4.70 -4.05
N SER A 45 -3.04 4.19 -3.58
CA SER A 45 -1.72 4.58 -4.10
C SER A 45 -1.26 3.70 -5.26
N PHE A 46 -1.59 2.41 -5.24
CA PHE A 46 -1.06 1.39 -6.16
C PHE A 46 -2.12 0.75 -7.07
N GLY A 47 -3.40 0.71 -6.65
CA GLY A 47 -4.47 0.00 -7.35
C GLY A 47 -4.77 0.53 -8.75
N LYS A 48 -4.49 1.81 -9.02
CA LYS A 48 -4.59 2.37 -10.39
C LYS A 48 -3.53 1.85 -11.37
N TYR A 49 -2.51 1.16 -10.88
CA TYR A 49 -1.41 0.60 -11.66
C TYR A 49 -1.44 -0.93 -11.73
N GLY A 50 -2.40 -1.59 -11.07
CA GLY A 50 -2.44 -3.05 -11.00
C GLY A 50 -3.40 -3.56 -9.94
N LYS A 51 -2.99 -4.61 -9.21
CA LYS A 51 -3.82 -5.22 -8.16
C LYS A 51 -3.10 -5.29 -6.82
N VAL A 52 -3.86 -5.05 -5.77
CA VAL A 52 -3.42 -5.13 -4.37
C VAL A 52 -4.12 -6.31 -3.70
N TYR A 53 -3.36 -7.04 -2.89
CA TYR A 53 -3.82 -8.22 -2.17
C TYR A 53 -3.37 -8.13 -0.72
N ARG A 54 -4.23 -8.57 0.21
CA ARG A 54 -3.82 -8.94 1.56
C ARG A 54 -3.53 -10.44 1.53
N TYR A 55 -2.30 -10.84 1.84
CA TYR A 55 -1.90 -12.25 1.78
C TYR A 55 -1.64 -12.86 3.17
N GLY A 56 -1.38 -12.02 4.17
CA GLY A 56 -1.14 -12.42 5.55
C GLY A 56 -1.99 -11.66 6.56
N GLY A 57 -1.64 -11.77 7.84
CA GLY A 57 -2.30 -11.06 8.93
C GLY A 57 -2.25 -9.55 8.71
N ASP A 58 -1.06 -8.99 8.64
CA ASP A 58 -0.76 -7.57 8.45
C ASP A 58 0.06 -7.25 7.20
N GLU A 59 0.14 -8.24 6.31
CA GLU A 59 0.99 -8.21 5.13
C GLU A 59 0.17 -8.02 3.85
N PHE A 60 0.64 -7.13 2.98
CA PHE A 60 0.01 -6.82 1.70
C PHE A 60 1.02 -6.93 0.56
N ILE A 61 0.53 -7.24 -0.64
CA ILE A 61 1.30 -7.26 -1.89
C ILE A 61 0.59 -6.41 -2.93
N ALA A 62 1.34 -5.58 -3.66
CA ALA A 62 0.86 -4.94 -4.87
C ALA A 62 1.63 -5.46 -6.09
N LEU A 63 0.89 -5.96 -7.08
CA LEU A 63 1.40 -6.35 -8.39
C LEU A 63 1.00 -5.27 -9.39
N ILE A 64 1.96 -4.48 -9.85
CA ILE A 64 1.69 -3.32 -10.72
C ILE A 64 2.50 -3.37 -12.00
N TYR A 65 1.95 -2.78 -13.06
CA TYR A 65 2.60 -2.57 -14.35
C TYR A 65 2.89 -1.08 -14.50
N VAL A 66 4.16 -0.70 -14.33
CA VAL A 66 4.58 0.70 -14.49
C VAL A 66 5.97 0.78 -15.07
N ASP A 67 6.26 1.91 -15.71
CA ASP A 67 7.62 2.29 -16.04
C ASP A 67 8.44 2.41 -14.75
N SER A 68 9.53 1.63 -14.63
CA SER A 68 10.41 1.64 -13.47
C SER A 68 10.93 3.03 -13.10
N ARG A 69 11.05 3.96 -14.05
CA ARG A 69 11.43 5.37 -13.81
C ARG A 69 10.41 6.13 -12.94
N LYS A 70 9.15 5.67 -12.88
CA LYS A 70 8.08 6.28 -12.10
C LYS A 70 7.95 5.72 -10.69
N ILE A 71 8.71 4.68 -10.31
CA ILE A 71 8.63 4.04 -8.99
C ILE A 71 8.78 5.06 -7.86
N ASN A 72 9.77 5.95 -7.93
CA ASN A 72 10.02 6.95 -6.89
C ASN A 72 8.82 7.90 -6.69
N LEU A 73 8.18 8.33 -7.79
CA LEU A 73 7.00 9.18 -7.73
C LEU A 73 5.82 8.46 -7.05
N ILE A 74 5.64 7.17 -7.33
CA ILE A 74 4.59 6.35 -6.71
C ILE A 74 4.85 6.19 -5.20
N LEU A 75 6.10 5.91 -4.82
CA LEU A 75 6.51 5.82 -3.42
C LEU A 75 6.30 7.13 -2.66
N ASP A 76 6.60 8.27 -3.27
CA ASP A 76 6.38 9.58 -2.65
C ASP A 76 4.89 9.89 -2.46
N ASN A 77 4.06 9.51 -3.42
CA ASN A 77 2.60 9.62 -3.29
C ASN A 77 2.06 8.72 -2.17
N PHE A 78 2.55 7.47 -2.09
CA PHE A 78 2.19 6.56 -1.01
C PHE A 78 2.56 7.12 0.37
N LYS A 79 3.78 7.64 0.54
CA LYS A 79 4.21 8.29 1.80
C LYS A 79 3.32 9.48 2.17
N LYS A 80 2.94 10.32 1.21
CA LYS A 80 2.03 11.46 1.44
C LYS A 80 0.61 11.00 1.83
N ASN A 81 0.13 9.91 1.25
CA ASN A 81 -1.21 9.38 1.50
C ASN A 81 -1.31 8.67 2.86
N CYS A 82 -0.29 7.90 3.24
CA CYS A 82 -0.27 7.21 4.53
C CYS A 82 0.17 8.11 5.70
N GLY A 83 0.94 9.19 5.44
CA GLY A 83 1.35 10.18 6.44
C GLY A 83 0.31 11.28 6.72
N ARG A 84 -0.75 11.39 5.91
CA ARG A 84 -1.88 12.25 6.24
C ARG A 84 -2.59 11.65 7.44
N LYS A 85 -2.53 12.35 8.59
CA LYS A 85 -3.56 12.25 9.62
C LYS A 85 -4.89 12.46 8.90
N GLN A 86 -5.63 11.39 8.62
CA GLN A 86 -7.04 11.56 8.35
C GLN A 86 -7.60 12.17 9.63
N GLY A 87 -8.03 13.42 9.54
CA GLY A 87 -8.77 14.08 10.60
C GLY A 87 -10.01 13.24 10.86
N ILE A 88 -9.98 12.53 11.97
CA ILE A 88 -11.13 11.99 12.67
C ILE A 88 -11.03 12.55 14.08
#